data_AF-A0A352KIJ6-F1
#
_entry.id   AF-A0A352KIJ6-F1
#
_cell.length_a   1.000
_cell.length_b   1.000
_cell.length_c   1.000
_cell.angle_alpha   90.00
_cell.angle_beta   90.00
_cell.angle_gamma   90.00
#
_symmetry.space_group_name_H-M   'P 1'
#
loop_
_entity.id
_entity.type
_entity.pdbx_description
1 polymer ?
#
loop_
_entity_poly.entity_id
_entity_poly.type
_entity_poly.pdbx_seq_one_letter_code
_entity_poly.pdbx_strand_id
1 'polypeptide(L)'
;SALETLWQNQRNEMKSERQTMHASRQAFHEAITSTHYDAAQIERLANELSTQMSTMLVAHANNFRQMYELLTPEQQTKFLQLNEKRLDHKKRRFMKHHN
;
A
#
# COMPACT_ATOMS: atom_id res chain seq x y z
N SER A 1 -9.76 -18.09 -14.16
CA SER A 1 -8.78 -19.17 -13.85
C SER A 1 -8.26 -19.02 -12.41
N ALA A 2 -7.49 -19.97 -11.86
CA ALA A 2 -6.94 -19.85 -10.50
C ALA A 2 -6.10 -18.57 -10.29
N LEU A 3 -5.33 -18.17 -11.31
CA LEU A 3 -4.57 -16.92 -11.34
C LEU A 3 -5.47 -15.68 -11.25
N GLU A 4 -6.59 -15.69 -11.96
CA GLU A 4 -7.53 -14.58 -12.01
C GLU A 4 -8.28 -14.41 -10.67
N THR A 5 -8.65 -15.52 -10.02
CA THR A 5 -9.22 -15.51 -8.68
C THR A 5 -8.22 -14.97 -7.66
N LEU A 6 -6.95 -15.40 -7.72
CA LEU A 6 -5.90 -14.88 -6.86
C LEU A 6 -5.76 -13.36 -7.05
N TRP A 7 -5.66 -12.90 -8.30
CA TRP A 7 -5.57 -11.47 -8.62
C TRP A 7 -6.75 -10.66 -8.10
N GLN A 8 -7.96 -11.17 -8.26
CA GLN A 8 -9.16 -10.48 -7.80
C GLN A 8 -9.19 -10.36 -6.27
N ASN A 9 -8.80 -11.42 -5.57
CA ASN A 9 -8.72 -11.43 -4.10
C ASN A 9 -7.68 -10.43 -3.61
N GLN A 10 -6.46 -10.48 -4.16
CA GLN A 10 -5.40 -9.53 -3.83
C GLN A 10 -5.81 -8.08 -4.12
N ARG A 11 -6.48 -7.83 -5.24
CA ARG A 11 -6.98 -6.49 -5.59
C ARG A 11 -8.00 -5.99 -4.56
N ASN A 12 -8.93 -6.85 -4.13
CA ASN A 12 -9.97 -6.51 -3.16
C ASN A 12 -9.38 -6.23 -1.78
N GLU A 13 -8.47 -7.09 -1.31
CA GLU A 13 -7.73 -6.91 -0.05
C GLU A 13 -6.99 -5.57 -0.04
N MET A 14 -6.14 -5.33 -1.04
CA MET A 14 -5.39 -4.08 -1.15
C MET A 14 -6.30 -2.85 -1.30
N LYS A 15 -7.50 -3.00 -1.88
CA LYS A 15 -8.48 -1.90 -1.96
C LYS A 15 -9.05 -1.57 -0.58
N SER A 16 -9.45 -2.60 0.18
CA SER A 16 -9.97 -2.45 1.54
C SER A 16 -8.93 -1.81 2.47
N GLU A 17 -7.69 -2.30 2.43
CA GLU A 17 -6.59 -1.75 3.24
C GLU A 17 -6.30 -0.28 2.89
N ARG A 18 -6.32 0.08 1.60
CA ARG A 18 -6.16 1.48 1.18
C ARG A 18 -7.29 2.36 1.67
N GLN A 19 -8.53 1.90 1.61
CA GLN A 19 -9.68 2.67 2.11
C GLN A 19 -9.56 2.93 3.62
N THR A 20 -9.17 1.90 4.37
CA THR A 20 -8.93 2.00 5.81
C THR A 20 -7.79 2.98 6.10
N MET A 21 -6.66 2.86 5.40
CA MET A 21 -5.52 3.77 5.51
C MET A 21 -5.90 5.23 5.21
N HIS A 22 -6.74 5.47 4.21
CA HIS A 22 -7.22 6.81 3.88
C HIS A 22 -8.09 7.39 5.00
N ALA A 23 -9.03 6.60 5.54
CA ALA A 23 -9.87 7.02 6.66
C ALA A 23 -9.04 7.34 7.91
N SER A 24 -8.07 6.50 8.26
CA SER A 24 -7.18 6.72 9.41
C SER A 24 -6.33 7.97 9.25
N ARG A 25 -5.81 8.24 8.04
CA ARG A 25 -5.07 9.49 7.76
C ARG A 25 -5.96 10.72 7.89
N GLN A 26 -7.20 10.62 7.43
CA GLN A 26 -8.16 11.71 7.57
C GLN A 26 -8.48 11.97 9.05
N ALA A 27 -8.79 10.92 9.82
CA ALA A 27 -9.06 11.04 11.26
C ALA A 27 -7.86 11.61 12.03
N PHE A 28 -6.64 11.19 11.70
CA PHE A 28 -5.42 11.76 12.26
C PHE A 28 -5.28 13.25 11.91
N HIS A 29 -5.55 13.63 10.65
CA HIS A 29 -5.50 15.01 10.22
C HIS A 29 -6.54 15.89 10.93
N GLU A 30 -7.77 15.40 11.05
CA GLU A 30 -8.85 16.10 11.76
C GLU A 30 -8.50 16.29 13.24
N ALA A 31 -7.90 15.29 13.88
CA ALA A 31 -7.48 15.36 15.28
C ALA A 31 -6.35 16.38 15.51
N ILE A 32 -5.38 16.52 14.58
CA ILE A 32 -4.31 17.53 14.72
C ILE A 32 -4.78 18.95 14.43
N THR A 33 -5.79 19.13 13.57
CA THR A 33 -6.35 20.45 13.24
C THR A 33 -7.53 20.83 14.14
N SER A 34 -7.91 19.98 15.08
CA SER A 34 -8.96 20.25 16.07
C SER A 34 -8.58 21.45 16.95
N THR A 35 -9.59 22.23 17.34
CA THR A 35 -9.40 23.31 18.33
C THR A 35 -9.04 22.79 19.72
N HIS A 36 -9.33 21.52 20.00
CA HIS A 36 -8.97 20.83 21.23
C HIS A 36 -7.95 19.74 20.94
N TYR A 37 -6.71 19.99 21.37
CA TYR A 37 -5.64 19.02 21.25
C TYR A 37 -5.75 17.94 22.33
N ASP A 38 -5.90 16.69 21.89
CA ASP A 38 -5.86 15.50 22.74
C ASP A 38 -4.65 14.64 22.35
N ALA A 39 -3.58 14.76 23.13
CA ALA A 39 -2.34 14.02 22.91
C ALA A 39 -2.56 12.50 22.91
N ALA A 40 -3.41 11.99 23.80
CA ALA A 40 -3.69 10.56 23.92
C ALA A 40 -4.46 10.03 22.70
N GLN A 41 -5.39 10.83 22.19
CA GLN A 41 -6.08 10.50 20.92
C GLN A 41 -5.10 10.48 19.74
N ILE A 42 -4.19 11.44 19.67
CA ILE A 42 -3.17 11.50 18.61
C ILE A 42 -2.23 10.29 18.65
N GLU A 43 -1.72 9.92 19.83
CA GLU A 43 -0.87 8.75 19.99
C GLU A 43 -1.59 7.46 19.58
N ARG A 44 -2.86 7.31 19.97
CA ARG A 44 -3.67 6.16 19.58
C ARG A 44 -3.85 6.06 18.06
N LEU A 45 -4.20 7.18 17.41
CA LEU A 45 -4.39 7.23 15.96
C LEU A 45 -3.06 7.00 15.21
N ALA A 46 -1.94 7.50 15.72
CA ALA A 46 -0.62 7.26 15.15
C ALA A 46 -0.23 5.78 15.21
N ASN A 47 -0.47 5.13 16.36
CA ASN A 47 -0.20 3.70 16.53
C ASN A 47 -1.06 2.86 15.59
N GLU A 48 -2.34 3.18 15.47
CA GLU A 48 -3.25 2.50 14.55
C GLU A 48 -2.80 2.65 13.09
N LEU A 49 -2.42 3.86 12.68
CA LEU A 49 -1.90 4.12 11.34
C LEU A 49 -0.61 3.33 11.05
N SER A 50 0.30 3.25 12.03
CA SER A 50 1.53 2.47 11.93
C SER A 50 1.25 0.98 11.75
N THR A 51 0.33 0.42 12.55
CA THR A 51 -0.09 -0.98 12.43
C THR A 51 -0.69 -1.24 11.04
N GLN A 52 -1.62 -0.41 10.59
CA GLN A 52 -2.23 -0.56 9.27
C GLN A 52 -1.21 -0.45 8.13
N MET A 53 -0.19 0.42 8.26
CA MET A 53 0.88 0.54 7.28
C MET A 53 1.71 -0.74 7.22
N SER A 54 2.05 -1.31 8.37
CA SER A 54 2.77 -2.59 8.46
C SER A 54 1.98 -3.71 7.80
N THR A 55 0.68 -3.83 8.10
CA THR A 55 -0.21 -4.83 7.48
C THR A 55 -0.20 -4.72 5.95
N MET A 56 -0.35 -3.51 5.42
CA MET A 56 -0.35 -3.28 3.97
C MET A 56 0.99 -3.65 3.31
N LEU A 57 2.12 -3.38 3.97
CA LEU A 57 3.44 -3.75 3.46
C LEU A 57 3.60 -5.27 3.38
N VAL A 58 3.15 -5.98 4.42
CA VAL A 58 3.19 -7.45 4.46
C VAL A 58 2.25 -8.04 3.41
N ALA A 59 1.02 -7.55 3.30
CA ALA A 59 0.06 -7.99 2.28
C ALA A 59 0.63 -7.80 0.87
N HIS A 60 1.23 -6.65 0.58
CA HIS A 60 1.89 -6.40 -0.70
C HIS A 60 3.04 -7.39 -0.97
N ALA A 61 3.89 -7.67 0.01
CA ALA A 61 5.00 -8.62 -0.13
C ALA A 61 4.50 -10.05 -0.40
N ASN A 62 3.49 -10.50 0.35
CA ASN A 62 2.88 -11.80 0.18
C ASN A 62 2.23 -11.92 -1.21
N ASN A 63 1.51 -10.89 -1.64
CA ASN A 63 0.82 -10.87 -2.92
C ASN A 63 1.81 -10.92 -4.10
N PHE A 64 2.91 -10.17 -3.99
CA PHE A 64 4.01 -10.24 -4.94
C PHE A 64 4.60 -11.65 -5.02
N ARG A 65 4.91 -12.25 -3.86
CA ARG A 65 5.54 -13.57 -3.80
C ARG A 65 4.65 -14.67 -4.38
N GLN A 66 3.37 -14.71 -4.00
CA GLN A 66 2.40 -15.69 -4.50
C GLN A 66 2.24 -15.61 -6.01
N MET A 67 2.21 -14.40 -6.58
CA MET A 67 2.13 -14.25 -8.03
C MET A 67 3.44 -14.70 -8.70
N TYR A 68 4.60 -14.32 -8.15
CA TYR A 68 5.90 -14.66 -8.69
C TYR A 68 6.13 -16.18 -8.80
N GLU A 69 5.65 -16.94 -7.82
CA GLU A 69 5.76 -18.41 -7.79
C GLU A 69 4.93 -19.12 -8.88
N LEU A 70 3.88 -18.47 -9.40
CA LEU A 70 3.04 -19.01 -10.46
C LEU A 70 3.55 -18.69 -11.87
N LEU A 71 4.59 -17.86 -11.98
CA LEU A 71 5.17 -17.44 -13.27
C LEU A 71 6.28 -18.40 -13.70
N THR A 72 6.40 -18.60 -15.02
CA THR A 72 7.59 -19.26 -15.60
C THR A 72 8.83 -18.38 -15.44
N PRO A 73 10.06 -18.93 -15.55
CA PRO A 73 11.28 -18.14 -15.42
C PRO A 73 11.34 -16.92 -16.36
N GLU A 74 10.91 -17.09 -17.62
CA GLU A 74 10.85 -15.99 -18.58
C GLU A 74 9.83 -14.91 -18.14
N GLN A 75 8.66 -15.33 -17.66
CA GLN A 75 7.65 -14.42 -17.14
C GLN A 75 8.10 -13.70 -15.87
N GLN A 76 8.86 -14.37 -14.99
CA GLN A 76 9.46 -13.77 -13.79
C GLN A 76 10.43 -12.64 -14.16
N THR A 77 11.32 -12.86 -15.12
CA THR A 77 12.25 -11.82 -15.60
C THR A 77 11.48 -10.61 -16.13
N LYS A 78 10.47 -10.84 -16.98
CA LYS A 78 9.63 -9.77 -17.52
C LYS A 78 8.87 -9.04 -16.41
N PHE A 79 8.38 -9.77 -15.42
CA PHE A 79 7.66 -9.21 -14.29
C PHE A 79 8.53 -8.27 -13.44
N LEU A 80 9.77 -8.67 -13.14
CA LEU A 80 10.74 -7.82 -12.41
C LEU A 80 11.05 -6.54 -13.18
N GLN A 81 11.32 -6.63 -14.49
CA GLN A 81 11.57 -5.46 -15.33
C GLN A 81 10.39 -4.48 -15.36
N LEU A 82 9.15 -4.99 -15.41
CA LEU A 82 7.96 -4.15 -15.34
C LEU A 82 7.84 -3.45 -13.98
N ASN A 83 8.22 -4.12 -12.90
CA ASN A 83 8.21 -3.53 -11.56
C ASN A 83 9.23 -2.39 -11.43
N GLU A 84 10.46 -2.59 -11.91
CA GLU A 84 11.50 -1.54 -11.94
C GLU A 84 11.07 -0.31 -12.75
N LYS A 85 10.51 -0.52 -13.95
CA LYS A 85 9.97 0.57 -14.78
C LYS A 85 8.88 1.35 -14.05
N ARG A 86 8.01 0.68 -13.29
CA ARG A 86 6.97 1.35 -12.48
C ARG A 86 7.58 2.18 -11.35
N LEU A 87 8.62 1.69 -10.68
CA LEU A 87 9.31 2.42 -9.61
C LEU A 87 10.03 3.66 -10.16
N ASP A 88 10.74 3.53 -11.28
CA ASP A 88 11.37 4.65 -11.96
C ASP A 88 10.34 5.71 -12.38
N HIS A 89 9.22 5.29 -12.99
CA HIS A 89 8.14 6.20 -13.36
C HIS A 89 7.57 6.95 -12.14
N LYS A 90 7.37 6.26 -11.01
CA LYS A 90 6.92 6.90 -9.76
C LYS A 90 7.94 7.93 -9.26
N LYS A 91 9.23 7.59 -9.28
CA LYS A 91 10.32 8.50 -8.87
C LYS A 91 10.37 9.75 -9.73
N ARG A 92 10.32 9.59 -11.06
CA ARG A 92 10.28 10.71 -12.00
C ARG A 92 9.04 11.59 -11.81
N ARG A 93 7.87 10.99 -11.60
CA ARG A 93 6.64 11.74 -11.34
C ARG A 93 6.75 12.53 -10.03
N PHE A 94 7.29 11.92 -8.97
CA PHE A 94 7.51 12.59 -7.70
C PHE A 94 8.42 13.82 -7.86
N MET A 95 9.57 13.66 -8.52
CA MET A 95 10.51 14.76 -8.80
C MET A 95 9.87 15.90 -9.60
N LYS A 96 8.98 15.59 -10.56
CA LYS A 96 8.28 16.62 -11.35
C LYS A 96 7.29 17.48 -10.56
N HIS A 97 6.72 16.96 -9.47
CA HIS A 97 5.70 17.67 -8.69
C HIS A 97 6.27 18.39 -7.45
N HIS A 98 7.52 18.11 -7.08
CA HIS A 98 8.15 18.64 -5.85
C HIS A 98 9.46 19.41 -6.14
N ASN A 99 9.72 19.72 -7.42
CA ASN A 99 10.71 20.69 -7.88
C ASN A 99 9.99 21.94 -8.36
#